data_AF-A0A7S2RM52-F1
#
_entry.id   AF-A0A7S2RM52-F1
#
_cell.length_a   1.000
_cell.length_b   1.000
_cell.length_c   1.000
_cell.angle_alpha   90.00
_cell.angle_beta   90.00
_cell.angle_gamma   90.00
#
_symmetry.space_group_name_H-M   'P 1'
#
loop_
_entity.id
_entity.type
_entity.pdbx_description
1 polymer ?
#
loop_
_entity_poly.entity_id
_entity_poly.type
_entity_poly.pdbx_seq_one_letter_code
_entity_poly.pdbx_strand_id
1 'polypeptide(L)'
;MSEQDPPIVAATAGDEEPPKLSKNALKKKLKAEKAAKVKAEKEAARVAKAAAEPPKKKKHVMDEEILDPTAYKANREAQVKAMEKEGISPYPHKFHVDFRLPDYNTEFGPRTKEGERIEDEAEVTIAGRIFSIRGQGKLFFYDVRGDGAKVQIMSDLKT
;
A
#
# COMPACT_ATOMS: atom_id res chain seq x y z
N MET A 1 -29.81 45.23 -45.94
CA MET A 1 -30.93 45.71 -46.78
C MET A 1 -31.46 44.53 -47.57
N SER A 2 -32.70 44.06 -47.42
CA SER A 2 -33.72 44.22 -46.36
C SER A 2 -34.61 42.98 -46.52
N GLU A 3 -34.71 42.04 -45.58
CA GLU A 3 -35.47 42.12 -44.33
C GLU A 3 -36.96 42.43 -44.55
N GLN A 4 -37.81 41.40 -44.60
CA GLN A 4 -39.22 41.44 -44.18
C GLN A 4 -39.88 40.06 -44.08
N ASP A 5 -40.56 39.83 -42.96
CA ASP A 5 -41.47 38.74 -42.55
C ASP A 5 -42.37 39.33 -41.43
N PRO A 6 -43.51 38.74 -41.02
CA PRO A 6 -44.59 38.08 -41.76
C PRO A 6 -45.93 38.86 -41.54
N PRO A 7 -47.15 38.26 -41.61
CA PRO A 7 -47.78 37.85 -40.34
C PRO A 7 -48.69 36.59 -40.35
N ILE A 8 -48.96 36.14 -39.12
CA ILE A 8 -49.69 34.93 -38.62
C ILE A 8 -51.23 35.02 -38.72
N VAL A 9 -51.95 33.90 -38.90
CA VAL A 9 -53.12 33.45 -38.05
C VAL A 9 -53.61 32.00 -38.31
N ALA A 10 -53.95 31.30 -37.21
CA ALA A 10 -54.93 30.18 -36.98
C ALA A 10 -55.02 28.98 -37.97
N ALA A 11 -54.97 27.69 -37.56
CA ALA A 11 -55.76 26.93 -36.57
C ALA A 11 -57.25 26.78 -36.97
N THR A 12 -57.91 25.61 -37.01
CA THR A 12 -57.66 24.21 -36.56
C THR A 12 -58.28 23.22 -37.62
N ALA A 13 -58.31 21.86 -37.56
CA ALA A 13 -57.71 20.75 -36.78
C ALA A 13 -57.88 19.42 -37.57
N GLY A 14 -57.27 18.30 -37.13
CA GLY A 14 -57.53 16.94 -37.64
C GLY A 14 -56.72 15.88 -36.89
N ASP A 15 -57.37 14.82 -36.38
CA ASP A 15 -56.79 13.82 -35.46
C ASP A 15 -56.18 12.60 -36.19
N GLU A 16 -55.01 12.15 -35.76
CA GLU A 16 -54.70 10.71 -35.69
C GLU A 16 -53.57 10.45 -34.66
N GLU A 17 -53.64 9.31 -33.95
CA GLU A 17 -52.84 9.06 -32.75
C GLU A 17 -51.35 8.71 -33.00
N PRO A 18 -50.44 8.99 -32.03
CA PRO A 18 -49.12 8.39 -32.03
C PRO A 18 -49.23 6.85 -31.96
N PRO A 19 -48.45 6.07 -32.74
CA PRO A 19 -48.67 4.65 -32.94
C PRO A 19 -48.58 3.88 -31.62
N LYS A 20 -49.74 3.36 -31.16
CA LYS A 20 -49.94 2.68 -29.87
C LYS A 20 -48.92 1.56 -29.65
N LEU A 21 -47.89 1.86 -28.86
CA LEU A 21 -46.76 0.97 -28.63
C LEU A 21 -47.25 -0.35 -28.01
N SER A 22 -47.19 -1.44 -28.78
CA SER A 22 -47.75 -2.74 -28.40
C SER A 22 -47.40 -3.15 -26.96
N LYS A 23 -48.37 -3.75 -26.26
CA LYS A 23 -48.26 -4.19 -24.85
C LYS A 23 -46.99 -5.03 -24.59
N ASN A 24 -46.46 -5.71 -25.61
CA ASN A 24 -45.22 -6.49 -25.55
C ASN A 24 -43.94 -5.62 -25.65
N ALA A 25 -43.96 -4.53 -26.42
CA ALA A 25 -42.83 -3.59 -26.52
C ALA A 25 -42.63 -2.80 -25.21
N LEU A 26 -43.71 -2.37 -24.57
CA LEU A 26 -43.68 -1.75 -23.24
C LEU A 26 -43.12 -2.73 -22.19
N LYS A 27 -43.60 -3.98 -22.17
CA LYS A 27 -43.03 -5.04 -21.32
C LYS A 27 -41.53 -5.28 -21.56
N LYS A 28 -41.07 -5.23 -22.82
CA LYS A 28 -39.64 -5.38 -23.17
C LYS A 28 -38.79 -4.22 -22.62
N LYS A 29 -39.25 -2.96 -22.75
CA LYS A 29 -38.57 -1.78 -22.16
C LYS A 29 -38.50 -1.87 -20.63
N LEU A 30 -39.63 -2.13 -19.96
CA LEU A 30 -39.69 -2.25 -18.50
C LEU A 30 -38.83 -3.40 -17.95
N LYS A 31 -38.72 -4.53 -18.68
CA LYS A 31 -37.82 -5.63 -18.29
C LYS A 31 -36.35 -5.26 -18.47
N ALA A 32 -36.00 -4.51 -19.51
CA ALA A 32 -34.64 -4.03 -19.73
C ALA A 32 -34.23 -3.00 -18.66
N GLU A 33 -35.11 -2.06 -18.31
CA GLU A 33 -34.85 -1.05 -17.28
C GLU A 33 -34.70 -1.68 -15.88
N LYS A 34 -35.56 -2.63 -15.51
CA LYS A 34 -35.40 -3.40 -14.27
C LYS A 34 -34.11 -4.23 -14.26
N ALA A 35 -33.71 -4.81 -15.39
CA ALA A 35 -32.42 -5.51 -15.51
C ALA A 35 -31.21 -4.55 -15.40
N ALA A 36 -31.33 -3.31 -15.87
CA ALA A 36 -30.31 -2.28 -15.71
C ALA A 36 -30.20 -1.83 -14.24
N LYS A 37 -31.33 -1.55 -13.56
CA LYS A 37 -31.36 -1.17 -12.14
C LYS A 37 -30.78 -2.28 -11.24
N VAL A 38 -31.20 -3.53 -11.42
CA VAL A 38 -30.64 -4.68 -10.67
C VAL A 38 -29.15 -4.92 -10.97
N LYS A 39 -28.64 -4.54 -12.16
CA LYS A 39 -27.19 -4.55 -12.43
C LYS A 39 -26.48 -3.42 -11.69
N ALA A 40 -26.99 -2.19 -11.76
CA ALA A 40 -26.42 -1.03 -11.08
C ALA A 40 -26.40 -1.20 -9.55
N GLU A 41 -27.46 -1.74 -8.96
CA GLU A 41 -27.53 -2.06 -7.52
C GLU A 41 -26.50 -3.13 -7.13
N LYS A 42 -26.32 -4.18 -7.94
CA LYS A 42 -25.29 -5.22 -7.71
C LYS A 42 -23.87 -4.69 -7.91
N GLU A 43 -23.66 -3.77 -8.83
CA GLU A 43 -22.38 -3.10 -9.07
C GLU A 43 -22.04 -2.16 -7.90
N ALA A 44 -22.99 -1.32 -7.47
CA ALA A 44 -22.83 -0.47 -6.29
C ALA A 44 -22.58 -1.29 -5.01
N ALA A 45 -23.30 -2.40 -4.81
CA ALA A 45 -23.06 -3.32 -3.70
C ALA A 45 -21.67 -4.00 -3.78
N ARG A 46 -21.17 -4.30 -4.99
CA ARG A 46 -19.81 -4.83 -5.21
C ARG A 46 -18.74 -3.79 -4.84
N VAL A 47 -18.91 -2.53 -5.27
CA VAL A 47 -17.99 -1.43 -4.95
C VAL A 47 -18.01 -1.12 -3.46
N ALA A 48 -19.18 -1.00 -2.83
CA ALA A 48 -19.32 -0.78 -1.40
C ALA A 48 -18.68 -1.91 -0.57
N LYS A 49 -18.85 -3.18 -0.99
CA LYS A 49 -18.23 -4.33 -0.31
C LYS A 49 -16.71 -4.40 -0.51
N ALA A 50 -16.18 -3.91 -1.63
CA ALA A 50 -14.74 -3.78 -1.85
C ALA A 50 -14.12 -2.62 -1.03
N ALA A 51 -14.87 -1.55 -0.78
CA ALA A 51 -14.44 -0.44 0.07
C ALA A 51 -14.55 -0.72 1.59
N ALA A 52 -15.38 -1.70 1.98
CA ALA A 52 -15.61 -2.08 3.37
C ALA A 52 -14.70 -3.21 3.89
N GLU A 53 -13.88 -3.83 3.05
CA GLU A 53 -12.88 -4.80 3.51
C GLU A 53 -11.59 -4.06 3.92
N PRO A 54 -11.17 -4.11 5.21
CA PRO A 54 -9.96 -3.42 5.63
C PRO A 54 -8.75 -4.01 4.90
N PRO A 55 -7.72 -3.19 4.56
CA PRO A 55 -6.59 -3.65 3.76
C PRO A 55 -5.82 -4.75 4.50
N LYS A 56 -6.14 -6.00 4.18
CA LYS A 56 -5.37 -7.19 4.56
C LYS A 56 -3.94 -6.97 4.08
N LYS A 57 -3.03 -6.68 5.00
CA LYS A 57 -1.61 -6.39 4.73
C LYS A 57 -0.99 -7.58 4.00
N LYS A 58 -0.99 -7.55 2.66
CA LYS A 58 -0.28 -8.50 1.81
C LYS A 58 1.20 -8.38 2.17
N LYS A 59 1.74 -9.35 2.91
CA LYS A 59 3.18 -9.43 3.25
C LYS A 59 4.07 -9.77 2.04
N HIS A 60 3.59 -9.51 0.83
CA HIS A 60 4.16 -9.92 -0.46
C HIS A 60 3.98 -8.80 -1.51
N VAL A 61 4.09 -7.54 -1.06
CA VAL A 61 4.21 -6.35 -1.94
C VAL A 61 5.68 -5.96 -2.10
N MET A 62 6.54 -6.35 -1.15
CA MET A 62 7.96 -5.99 -1.14
C MET A 62 8.68 -6.46 -2.40
N ASP A 63 8.69 -7.77 -2.70
CA ASP A 63 9.50 -8.30 -3.80
C ASP A 63 9.12 -7.79 -5.20
N GLU A 64 7.86 -7.40 -5.43
CA GLU A 64 7.40 -6.89 -6.72
C GLU A 64 7.59 -5.36 -6.86
N GLU A 65 7.34 -4.56 -5.80
CA GLU A 65 7.59 -3.10 -5.84
C GLU A 65 9.07 -2.72 -5.67
N ILE A 66 9.91 -3.61 -5.13
CA ILE A 66 11.37 -3.41 -5.05
C ILE A 66 12.06 -3.59 -6.42
N LEU A 67 11.42 -4.29 -7.37
CA LEU A 67 12.07 -4.71 -8.62
C LEU A 67 12.28 -3.58 -9.64
N ASP A 68 11.46 -2.51 -9.63
CA ASP A 68 11.76 -1.27 -10.35
C ASP A 68 12.57 -0.31 -9.46
N PRO A 69 13.82 0.03 -9.83
CA PRO A 69 14.63 1.00 -9.07
C PRO A 69 13.97 2.38 -8.91
N THR A 70 13.08 2.75 -9.84
CA THR A 70 12.36 4.04 -9.82
C THR A 70 11.28 4.05 -8.74
N ALA A 71 10.40 3.05 -8.75
CA ALA A 71 9.41 2.80 -7.70
C ALA A 71 10.08 2.65 -6.32
N TYR A 72 11.17 1.87 -6.22
CA TYR A 72 11.90 1.69 -4.96
C TYR A 72 12.39 3.02 -4.37
N LYS A 73 13.00 3.89 -5.19
CA LYS A 73 13.46 5.21 -4.76
C LYS A 73 12.30 6.10 -4.29
N ALA A 74 11.20 6.14 -5.04
CA ALA A 74 10.02 6.92 -4.70
C ALA A 74 9.37 6.44 -3.38
N ASN A 75 9.22 5.12 -3.22
CA ASN A 75 8.70 4.49 -2.01
C ASN A 75 9.60 4.76 -0.80
N ARG A 76 10.93 4.71 -0.96
CA ARG A 76 11.85 4.99 0.15
C ARG A 76 11.88 6.46 0.54
N GLU A 77 11.80 7.39 -0.42
CA GLU A 77 11.62 8.82 -0.13
C GLU A 77 10.30 9.11 0.59
N ALA A 78 9.20 8.44 0.21
CA ALA A 78 7.91 8.59 0.87
C ALA A 78 7.97 8.12 2.34
N GLN A 79 8.69 7.03 2.63
CA GLN A 79 8.93 6.56 4.00
C GLN A 79 9.76 7.56 4.84
N VAL A 80 10.82 8.15 4.28
CA VAL A 80 11.62 9.19 4.95
C VAL A 80 10.75 10.41 5.29
N LYS A 81 9.99 10.90 4.31
CA LYS A 81 9.05 12.03 4.46
C LYS A 81 7.85 11.70 5.37
N ALA A 82 7.61 10.44 5.72
CA ALA A 82 6.62 10.03 6.71
C ALA A 82 7.21 10.10 8.12
N MET A 83 8.40 9.54 8.34
CA MET A 83 9.11 9.62 9.64
C MET A 83 9.39 11.07 10.05
N GLU A 84 9.75 11.94 9.10
CA GLU A 84 9.91 13.39 9.33
C GLU A 84 8.60 14.05 9.82
N LYS A 85 7.44 13.65 9.30
CA LYS A 85 6.12 14.15 9.74
C LYS A 85 5.68 13.59 11.08
N GLU A 86 6.13 12.38 11.42
CA GLU A 86 5.96 11.76 12.74
C GLU A 86 6.92 12.37 13.80
N GLY A 87 7.80 13.31 13.40
CA GLY A 87 8.77 13.97 14.28
C GLY A 87 10.03 13.15 14.55
N ILE A 88 10.18 11.99 13.92
CA ILE A 88 11.34 11.10 14.06
C ILE A 88 12.41 11.54 13.06
N SER A 89 13.52 12.10 13.54
CA SER A 89 14.64 12.46 12.66
C SER A 89 15.26 11.21 12.02
N PRO A 90 15.20 11.04 10.69
CA PRO A 90 15.76 9.85 10.03
C PRO A 90 17.30 9.83 10.00
N TYR A 91 17.93 10.97 10.33
CA TYR A 91 19.36 11.21 10.27
C TYR A 91 19.85 11.82 11.60
N PRO A 92 20.04 11.01 12.66
CA PRO A 92 20.50 11.50 13.96
C PRO A 92 21.94 12.02 13.88
N HIS A 93 22.20 13.18 14.51
CA HIS A 93 23.53 13.83 14.49
C HIS A 93 24.64 13.01 15.17
N LYS A 94 24.29 12.19 16.16
CA LYS A 94 25.23 11.33 16.88
C LYS A 94 24.50 10.10 17.41
N PHE A 95 25.11 8.94 17.19
CA PHE A 95 24.79 7.68 17.86
C PHE A 95 26.04 7.30 18.69
N HIS A 96 25.86 6.77 19.90
CA HIS A 96 27.00 6.20 20.64
C HIS A 96 27.28 4.80 20.10
N VAL A 97 28.54 4.40 20.12
CA VAL A 97 29.00 3.09 19.63
C VAL A 97 30.09 2.65 20.58
N ASP A 98 29.79 1.67 21.40
CA ASP A 98 30.70 1.15 22.42
C ASP A 98 31.76 0.24 21.76
N PHE A 99 31.35 -0.57 20.78
CA PHE A 99 32.22 -1.53 20.08
C PHE A 99 32.13 -1.41 18.57
N ARG A 100 33.27 -1.51 17.89
CA ARG A 100 33.33 -1.76 16.44
C ARG A 100 33.05 -3.24 16.18
N LEU A 101 32.54 -3.59 14.99
CA LEU A 101 32.25 -4.98 14.62
C LEU A 101 33.45 -5.94 14.76
N PRO A 102 34.70 -5.62 14.34
CA PRO A 102 35.84 -6.53 14.55
C PRO A 102 36.19 -6.70 16.04
N ASP A 103 36.12 -5.63 16.82
CA ASP A 103 36.45 -5.63 18.26
C ASP A 103 35.42 -6.46 19.03
N TYR A 104 34.13 -6.26 18.75
CA TYR A 104 33.02 -7.07 19.25
C TYR A 104 33.20 -8.57 18.94
N ASN A 105 33.50 -8.91 17.68
CA ASN A 105 33.75 -10.30 17.29
C ASN A 105 34.97 -10.92 18.01
N THR A 106 35.97 -10.11 18.34
CA THR A 106 37.19 -10.55 19.04
C THR A 106 36.93 -10.77 20.53
N GLU A 107 36.12 -9.93 21.17
CA GLU A 107 35.86 -10.02 22.61
C GLU A 107 34.72 -11.00 22.98
N PHE A 108 33.62 -11.00 22.22
CA PHE A 108 32.47 -11.86 22.51
C PHE A 108 32.55 -13.24 21.83
N GLY A 109 33.30 -13.36 20.73
CA GLY A 109 33.56 -14.63 20.05
C GLY A 109 34.07 -15.76 20.96
N PRO A 110 35.15 -15.56 21.76
CA PRO A 110 35.66 -16.60 22.66
C PRO A 110 34.87 -16.76 23.96
N ARG A 111 33.95 -15.84 24.28
CA ARG A 111 33.08 -15.90 25.48
C ARG A 111 31.79 -16.69 25.25
N THR A 112 31.36 -16.84 23.99
CA THR A 112 30.07 -17.42 23.61
C THR A 112 30.23 -18.88 23.17
N LYS A 113 29.44 -19.82 23.72
CA LYS A 113 29.37 -21.20 23.21
C LYS A 113 28.15 -21.40 22.30
N GLU A 114 28.16 -22.47 21.50
CA GLU A 114 27.02 -22.80 20.63
C GLU A 114 25.74 -23.03 21.45
N GLY A 115 24.70 -22.22 21.19
CA GLY A 115 23.42 -22.28 21.90
C GLY A 115 23.37 -21.54 23.24
N GLU A 116 24.48 -20.98 23.71
CA GLU A 116 24.53 -20.20 24.95
C GLU A 116 24.22 -18.72 24.66
N ARG A 117 23.26 -18.15 25.39
CA ARG A 117 23.01 -16.69 25.42
C ARG A 117 23.68 -16.13 26.67
N ILE A 118 24.56 -15.15 26.49
CA ILE A 118 25.02 -14.30 27.59
C ILE A 118 23.85 -13.36 27.92
N GLU A 119 23.33 -13.46 29.14
CA GLU A 119 22.22 -12.63 29.64
C GLU A 119 22.69 -11.49 30.57
N ASP A 120 24.00 -11.39 30.83
CA ASP A 120 24.60 -10.32 31.63
C ASP A 120 24.29 -8.92 31.05
N GLU A 121 24.04 -7.96 31.94
CA GLU A 121 23.34 -6.68 31.69
C GLU A 121 24.12 -5.64 30.85
N ALA A 122 25.14 -6.06 30.10
CA ALA A 122 25.88 -5.21 29.18
C ALA A 122 25.06 -4.94 27.91
N GLU A 123 24.31 -3.84 27.88
CA GLU A 123 23.80 -3.27 26.62
C GLU A 123 25.00 -2.88 25.72
N VAL A 124 25.08 -3.45 24.52
CA VAL A 124 26.18 -3.22 23.58
C VAL A 124 25.69 -2.43 22.36
N THR A 125 26.12 -1.18 22.21
CA THR A 125 25.81 -0.39 20.99
C THR A 125 26.83 -0.66 19.88
N ILE A 126 26.32 -1.03 18.70
CA ILE A 126 27.09 -1.34 17.49
C ILE A 126 26.44 -0.62 16.30
N ALA A 127 27.25 -0.03 15.40
CA ALA A 127 26.76 0.60 14.17
C ALA A 127 27.39 -0.03 12.91
N GLY A 128 26.59 -0.21 11.85
CA GLY A 128 27.06 -0.76 10.58
C GLY A 128 25.99 -0.72 9.48
N ARG A 129 26.29 -1.27 8.30
CA ARG A 129 25.35 -1.34 7.17
C ARG A 129 24.65 -2.69 7.13
N ILE A 130 23.32 -2.69 7.15
CA ILE A 130 22.50 -3.87 6.87
C ILE A 130 22.74 -4.33 5.42
N PHE A 131 23.08 -5.59 5.23
CA PHE A 131 23.34 -6.24 3.94
C PHE A 131 22.22 -7.22 3.54
N SER A 132 21.57 -7.86 4.51
CA SER A 132 20.41 -8.73 4.28
C SER A 132 19.45 -8.66 5.45
N ILE A 133 18.17 -8.88 5.18
CA ILE A 133 17.08 -8.97 6.15
C ILE A 133 16.33 -10.27 5.88
N ARG A 134 16.24 -11.14 6.88
CA ARG A 134 15.63 -12.47 6.77
C ARG A 134 14.61 -12.65 7.91
N GLY A 135 13.36 -12.98 7.59
CA GLY A 135 12.28 -13.05 8.58
C GLY A 135 11.61 -14.42 8.64
N GLN A 136 11.46 -14.98 9.84
CA GLN A 136 10.80 -16.26 10.10
C GLN A 136 9.71 -16.10 11.16
N GLY A 137 8.49 -15.81 10.70
CA GLY A 137 7.29 -15.72 11.54
C GLY A 137 7.26 -14.48 12.44
N LYS A 138 7.91 -14.57 13.61
CA LYS A 138 8.10 -13.49 14.60
C LYS A 138 9.55 -13.06 14.76
N LEU A 139 10.49 -13.92 14.35
CA LEU A 139 11.92 -13.74 14.50
C LEU A 139 12.49 -13.09 13.24
N PHE A 140 13.32 -12.07 13.40
CA PHE A 140 14.02 -11.37 12.34
C PHE A 140 15.53 -11.49 12.53
N PHE A 141 16.24 -11.66 11.42
CA PHE A 141 17.69 -11.71 11.34
C PHE A 141 18.19 -10.61 10.41
N TYR A 142 19.12 -9.80 10.88
CA TYR A 142 19.76 -8.74 10.12
C TYR A 142 21.25 -9.04 9.99
N ASP A 143 21.73 -9.20 8.76
CA ASP A 143 23.16 -9.38 8.49
C ASP A 143 23.81 -7.99 8.35
N VAL A 144 24.51 -7.54 9.39
CA VAL A 144 25.17 -6.23 9.44
C VAL A 144 26.66 -6.38 9.09
N ARG A 145 27.20 -5.44 8.31
CA ARG A 145 28.61 -5.39 7.90
C ARG A 145 29.22 -4.01 8.11
N GLY A 146 30.50 -3.98 8.45
CA GLY A 146 31.27 -2.78 8.76
C GLY A 146 32.72 -3.17 9.05
N ASP A 147 33.68 -2.32 8.68
CA ASP A 147 35.11 -2.48 8.95
C ASP A 147 35.69 -3.86 8.58
N GLY A 148 35.20 -4.44 7.47
CA GLY A 148 35.58 -5.78 6.98
C GLY A 148 34.92 -6.95 7.74
N ALA A 149 34.32 -6.69 8.90
CA ALA A 149 33.63 -7.68 9.72
C ALA A 149 32.13 -7.83 9.34
N LYS A 150 31.53 -8.91 9.83
CA LYS A 150 30.09 -9.20 9.79
C LYS A 150 29.59 -9.55 11.19
N VAL A 151 28.34 -9.18 11.50
CA VAL A 151 27.60 -9.57 12.71
C VAL A 151 26.17 -9.93 12.28
N GLN A 152 25.59 -10.99 12.83
CA GLN A 152 24.18 -11.35 12.62
C GLN A 152 23.39 -10.93 13.85
N ILE A 153 22.48 -9.97 13.71
CA ILE A 153 21.57 -9.54 14.78
C ILE A 153 20.32 -10.43 14.72
N MET A 154 19.91 -10.96 15.87
CA MET A 154 18.63 -11.68 16.05
C MET A 154 17.67 -10.79 16.85
N SER A 155 16.43 -10.66 16.37
CA SER A 155 15.38 -9.81 16.98
C SER A 155 14.06 -10.58 17.00
N ASP A 156 13.55 -10.87 18.20
CA ASP A 156 12.19 -11.43 18.40
C ASP A 156 11.22 -10.30 18.74
N LEU A 157 9.97 -10.43 18.29
CA LEU A 157 8.86 -9.51 18.58
C LEU A 157 8.32 -9.64 20.02
N LYS A 158 8.96 -10.45 20.86
CA LYS A 158 8.51 -10.81 22.21
C LYS A 158 9.50 -10.40 23.33
N THR A 159 10.58 -9.69 22.96
CA THR A 159 11.48 -9.00 23.90
C THR A 159 11.09 -7.52 23.93
#